data_AF-A0A517SDW1-F1
#
_entry.id   AF-A0A517SDW1-F1
#
_cell.length_a   1.000
_cell.length_b   1.000
_cell.length_c   1.000
_cell.angle_alpha   90.00
_cell.angle_beta   90.00
_cell.angle_gamma   90.00
#
_symmetry.space_group_name_H-M   'P 1'
#
loop_
_entity.id
_entity.type
_entity.pdbx_description
1 polymer ?
#
loop_
_entity_poly.entity_id
_entity_poly.type
_entity_poly.pdbx_seq_one_letter_code
_entity_poly.pdbx_strand_id
1 'polypeptide(L)'
;MTSDEQAVLDVSAKLLKTIDAGDWKAYAALCDESLTCFEPEARGNLVAGMPFHKFYFDLPSSGTPRQSSISSPHVRVMGETAIVCYIRLVQKLDANKDPITVAVEETRVWQKQGKDWKHVHFHRNPC
;
A
#
# COMPACT_ATOMS: atom_id res chain seq x y z
N MET A 1 18.36 -2.56 10.37
CA MET A 1 17.25 -1.62 10.50
C MET A 1 17.18 -1.13 11.94
N THR A 2 16.90 0.14 12.17
CA THR A 2 16.52 0.67 13.50
C THR A 2 15.14 0.11 13.91
N SER A 3 14.75 0.31 15.17
CA SER A 3 13.42 -0.10 15.64
C SER A 3 12.30 0.60 14.87
N ASP A 4 12.47 1.89 14.55
CA ASP A 4 11.48 2.64 13.75
C ASP A 4 11.48 2.18 12.29
N GLU A 5 12.64 1.88 11.69
CA GLU A 5 12.70 1.32 10.33
C GLU A 5 11.95 -0.02 10.22
N GLN A 6 12.13 -0.91 11.20
CA GLN A 6 11.41 -2.18 11.25
C GLN A 6 9.91 -1.95 11.45
N ALA A 7 9.51 -1.05 12.38
CA ALA A 7 8.11 -0.74 12.62
C ALA A 7 7.39 -0.20 11.37
N VAL A 8 8.07 0.65 10.59
CA VAL A 8 7.53 1.19 9.33
C VAL A 8 7.43 0.11 8.25
N LEU A 9 8.38 -0.82 8.19
CA LEU A 9 8.30 -1.97 7.28
C LEU A 9 7.15 -2.91 7.66
N ASP A 10 6.97 -3.19 8.95
CA ASP A 10 5.91 -4.05 9.47
C ASP A 10 4.52 -3.48 9.22
N VAL A 11 4.32 -2.17 9.46
CA VAL A 11 3.05 -1.51 9.17
C VAL A 11 2.78 -1.42 7.65
N SER A 12 3.84 -1.30 6.83
CA SER A 12 3.72 -1.40 5.36
C SER A 12 3.24 -2.78 4.92
N ALA A 13 3.81 -3.84 5.47
CA ALA A 13 3.36 -5.21 5.21
C ALA A 13 1.92 -5.43 5.70
N LYS A 14 1.55 -4.87 6.85
CA LYS A 14 0.17 -4.89 7.37
C LYS A 14 -0.81 -4.18 6.42
N LEU A 15 -0.46 -3.02 5.90
CA LEU A 15 -1.27 -2.28 4.92
C LEU A 15 -1.54 -3.10 3.66
N LEU A 16 -0.54 -3.80 3.12
CA LEU A 16 -0.76 -4.66 1.95
C LEU A 16 -1.74 -5.79 2.23
N LYS A 17 -1.73 -6.36 3.44
CA LYS A 17 -2.70 -7.38 3.85
C LYS A 17 -4.13 -6.86 3.89
N THR A 18 -4.35 -5.60 4.32
CA THR A 18 -5.71 -5.02 4.30
C THR A 18 -6.21 -4.82 2.87
N ILE A 19 -5.31 -4.43 1.95
CA ILE A 19 -5.60 -4.30 0.52
C ILE A 19 -5.95 -5.67 -0.09
N ASP A 20 -5.18 -6.71 0.21
CA ASP A 20 -5.43 -8.05 -0.33
C ASP A 20 -6.71 -8.68 0.21
N ALA A 21 -7.05 -8.39 1.48
CA ALA A 21 -8.27 -8.87 2.11
C ALA A 21 -9.53 -8.05 1.76
N GLY A 22 -9.39 -6.89 1.11
CA GLY A 22 -10.50 -5.96 0.90
C GLY A 22 -11.06 -5.37 2.20
N ASP A 23 -10.23 -5.27 3.25
CA ASP A 23 -10.65 -4.74 4.56
C ASP A 23 -10.51 -3.21 4.59
N TRP A 24 -11.58 -2.52 4.17
CA TRP A 24 -11.64 -1.06 4.16
C TRP A 24 -11.39 -0.45 5.54
N LYS A 25 -11.98 -1.03 6.60
CA LYS A 25 -11.91 -0.47 7.95
C LYS A 25 -10.46 -0.49 8.45
N ALA A 26 -9.76 -1.60 8.25
CA ALA A 26 -8.36 -1.71 8.63
C ALA A 26 -7.44 -0.86 7.74
N TYR A 27 -7.72 -0.78 6.42
CA TYR A 27 -6.98 0.10 5.52
C TYR A 27 -7.10 1.57 5.93
N ALA A 28 -8.33 2.06 6.15
CA ALA A 28 -8.59 3.43 6.55
C ALA A 28 -7.95 3.76 7.92
N ALA A 29 -7.93 2.82 8.87
CA ALA A 29 -7.27 3.03 10.16
C ALA A 29 -5.75 3.23 10.06
N LEU A 30 -5.11 2.75 8.98
CA LEU A 30 -3.66 2.92 8.74
C LEU A 30 -3.34 4.17 7.91
N CYS A 31 -4.33 4.76 7.24
CA CYS A 31 -4.14 5.92 6.38
C CYS A 31 -4.48 7.21 7.12
N ASP A 32 -3.84 8.30 6.71
CA ASP A 32 -4.27 9.65 7.03
C ASP A 32 -5.49 10.03 6.17
N GLU A 33 -6.44 10.82 6.70
CA GLU A 33 -7.63 11.24 5.95
C GLU A 33 -7.29 12.09 4.72
N SER A 34 -6.14 12.77 4.76
CA SER A 34 -5.60 13.60 3.67
C SER A 34 -4.64 12.85 2.73
N LEU A 35 -4.60 11.50 2.80
CA LEU A 35 -3.75 10.64 1.95
C LEU A 35 -3.71 11.12 0.50
N THR A 36 -2.52 11.31 -0.03
CA THR A 36 -2.32 11.66 -1.45
C THR A 36 -1.72 10.50 -2.23
N CYS A 37 -1.98 10.41 -3.53
CA CYS A 37 -1.34 9.40 -4.35
C CYS A 37 -1.10 9.79 -5.81
N PHE A 38 -0.11 9.09 -6.38
CA PHE A 38 -0.04 8.83 -7.82
C PHE A 38 -0.11 7.32 -8.03
N GLU A 39 -1.09 6.86 -8.80
CA GLU A 39 -1.23 5.46 -9.20
C GLU A 39 -1.87 5.36 -10.60
N PRO A 40 -1.79 4.21 -11.29
CA PRO A 40 -2.28 4.08 -12.66
C PRO A 40 -3.75 4.44 -12.83
N GLU A 41 -4.55 4.11 -11.82
CA GLU A 41 -5.98 4.41 -11.73
C GLU A 41 -6.27 5.91 -11.72
N ALA A 42 -5.35 6.72 -11.19
CA ALA A 42 -5.47 8.18 -11.15
C ALA A 42 -5.16 8.86 -12.51
N ARG A 43 -4.77 8.09 -13.53
CA ARG A 43 -4.55 8.56 -14.91
C ARG A 43 -3.64 9.81 -14.99
N GLY A 44 -2.56 9.81 -14.20
CA GLY A 44 -1.57 10.89 -14.19
C GLY A 44 -1.94 12.10 -13.33
N ASN A 45 -3.05 12.05 -12.57
CA ASN A 45 -3.45 13.11 -11.65
C ASN A 45 -3.01 12.80 -10.22
N LEU A 46 -2.76 13.86 -9.44
CA LEU A 46 -2.65 13.76 -8.00
C LEU A 46 -4.06 13.58 -7.43
N VAL A 47 -4.28 12.46 -6.75
CA VAL A 47 -5.51 12.23 -5.97
C VAL A 47 -5.24 12.57 -4.52
N ALA A 48 -6.25 13.14 -3.85
CA ALA A 48 -6.20 13.44 -2.42
C ALA A 48 -7.48 12.92 -1.74
N GLY A 49 -7.30 12.38 -0.53
CA GLY A 49 -8.35 11.86 0.31
C GLY A 49 -8.74 10.41 0.02
N MET A 50 -9.47 9.85 0.96
CA MET A 50 -9.83 8.44 1.02
C MET A 50 -10.93 7.96 0.03
N PRO A 51 -11.92 8.77 -0.41
CA PRO A 51 -13.03 8.27 -1.24
C PRO A 51 -12.62 7.60 -2.56
N PHE A 52 -11.55 8.08 -3.20
CA PHE A 52 -11.07 7.49 -4.46
C PHE A 52 -10.66 6.02 -4.28
N HIS A 53 -9.98 5.70 -3.18
CA HIS A 53 -9.59 4.33 -2.86
C HIS A 53 -10.79 3.50 -2.39
N LYS A 54 -11.69 4.09 -1.60
CA LYS A 54 -12.89 3.40 -1.08
C LYS A 54 -13.73 2.80 -2.20
N PHE A 55 -13.82 3.49 -3.34
CA PHE A 55 -14.50 2.97 -4.52
C PHE A 55 -14.08 1.53 -4.87
N TYR A 56 -12.78 1.23 -4.84
CA TYR A 56 -12.26 -0.11 -5.15
C TYR A 56 -12.54 -1.16 -4.07
N PHE A 57 -12.72 -0.75 -2.82
CA PHE A 57 -13.12 -1.63 -1.71
C PHE A 57 -14.62 -1.95 -1.73
N ASP A 58 -15.44 -1.06 -2.28
CA ASP A 58 -16.90 -1.24 -2.39
C ASP A 58 -17.29 -2.13 -3.60
N LEU A 59 -16.34 -2.44 -4.50
CA LEU A 59 -16.58 -3.35 -5.61
C LEU A 59 -16.77 -4.80 -5.12
N PRO A 60 -17.58 -5.62 -5.81
CA PRO A 60 -17.70 -7.04 -5.50
C PRO A 60 -16.33 -7.73 -5.50
N SER A 61 -16.06 -8.52 -4.45
CA SER A 61 -14.84 -9.33 -4.39
C SER A 61 -14.78 -10.29 -5.58
N SER A 62 -13.61 -10.42 -6.20
CA SER A 62 -13.39 -11.40 -7.27
C SER A 62 -13.47 -12.85 -6.77
N GLY A 63 -13.39 -13.08 -5.45
CA GLY A 63 -13.35 -14.41 -4.84
C GLY A 63 -12.08 -15.21 -5.15
N THR A 64 -11.11 -14.60 -5.84
CA THR A 64 -9.86 -15.25 -6.23
C THR A 64 -8.76 -14.99 -5.21
N PRO A 65 -7.92 -15.98 -4.85
CA PRO A 65 -6.77 -15.76 -3.98
C PRO A 65 -5.83 -14.68 -4.52
N ARG A 66 -5.37 -13.82 -3.62
CA ARG A 66 -4.39 -12.76 -3.89
C ARG A 66 -3.44 -12.64 -2.71
N GLN A 67 -2.14 -12.52 -3.00
CA GLN A 67 -1.12 -12.33 -1.98
C GLN A 67 -0.07 -11.33 -2.45
N SER A 68 0.24 -10.36 -1.59
CA SER A 68 1.30 -9.39 -1.81
C SER A 68 2.51 -9.66 -0.92
N SER A 69 3.70 -9.53 -1.50
CA SER A 69 4.99 -9.63 -0.83
C SER A 69 5.84 -8.38 -1.11
N ILE A 70 6.56 -7.91 -0.10
CA ILE A 70 7.53 -6.81 -0.23
C ILE A 70 8.89 -7.40 -0.61
N SER A 71 9.40 -7.03 -1.78
CA SER A 71 10.73 -7.43 -2.27
C SER A 71 11.69 -6.25 -2.22
N SER A 72 12.91 -6.52 -1.73
CA SER A 72 14.02 -5.56 -1.64
C SER A 72 13.64 -4.20 -1.02
N PRO A 73 13.09 -4.17 0.21
CA PRO A 73 12.68 -2.91 0.83
C PRO A 73 13.88 -2.02 1.17
N HIS A 74 13.72 -0.72 0.91
CA HIS A 74 14.59 0.32 1.43
C HIS A 74 13.77 1.26 2.31
N VAL A 75 14.13 1.35 3.59
CA VAL A 75 13.47 2.21 4.58
C VAL A 75 14.40 3.36 4.94
N ARG A 76 13.87 4.59 4.97
CA ARG A 76 14.58 5.77 5.45
C ARG A 76 13.70 6.54 6.43
N VAL A 77 14.12 6.63 7.69
CA VAL A 77 13.46 7.41 8.73
C VAL A 77 14.11 8.80 8.85
N MET A 78 13.29 9.84 9.00
CA MET A 78 13.65 11.26 9.05
C MET A 78 12.77 11.95 10.11
N GLY A 79 13.17 11.85 11.38
CA GLY A 79 12.35 12.34 12.50
C GLY A 79 11.01 11.59 12.59
N GLU A 80 9.91 12.31 12.52
CA GLU A 80 8.55 11.75 12.53
C GLU A 80 8.04 11.37 11.13
N THR A 81 8.90 11.36 10.12
CA THR A 81 8.55 10.92 8.76
C THR A 81 9.41 9.75 8.34
N ALA A 82 8.86 8.82 7.57
CA ALA A 82 9.61 7.72 6.99
C ALA A 82 9.18 7.47 5.55
N ILE A 83 10.13 7.01 4.74
CA ILE A 83 9.90 6.57 3.36
C ILE A 83 10.22 5.07 3.30
N VAL A 84 9.36 4.31 2.63
CA VAL A 84 9.62 2.91 2.24
C VAL A 84 9.49 2.78 0.73
N CYS A 85 10.55 2.34 0.08
CA CYS A 85 10.55 1.99 -1.34
C CYS A 85 10.72 0.48 -1.48
N TYR A 86 9.94 -0.15 -2.35
CA TYR A 86 10.03 -1.60 -2.58
C TYR A 86 9.40 -2.00 -3.91
N ILE A 87 9.70 -3.23 -4.33
CA ILE A 87 8.92 -3.92 -5.37
C ILE A 87 7.84 -4.74 -4.67
N ARG A 88 6.57 -4.44 -4.93
CA ARG A 88 5.44 -5.28 -4.53
C ARG A 88 5.26 -6.38 -5.56
N LEU A 89 5.44 -7.62 -5.13
CA LEU A 89 5.08 -8.80 -5.91
C LEU A 89 3.67 -9.22 -5.53
N VAL A 90 2.75 -9.26 -6.50
CA VAL A 90 1.36 -9.70 -6.28
C VAL A 90 1.15 -11.01 -7.03
N GLN A 91 0.97 -12.08 -6.27
CA GLN A 91 0.58 -13.39 -6.77
C GLN A 91 -0.95 -13.47 -6.81
N LYS A 92 -1.51 -13.80 -7.97
CA LYS A 92 -2.97 -13.90 -8.19
C LYS A 92 -3.28 -14.87 -9.32
N LEU A 93 -4.55 -15.16 -9.53
CA LEU A 93 -5.03 -15.89 -10.70
C LEU A 93 -5.39 -14.90 -11.83
N ASP A 94 -5.10 -15.29 -13.07
CA ASP A 94 -5.57 -14.58 -14.26
C ASP A 94 -6.99 -15.02 -14.68
N ALA A 95 -7.44 -14.61 -15.86
CA ALA A 95 -8.78 -14.97 -16.37
C ALA A 95 -8.94 -16.48 -16.66
N ASN A 96 -7.86 -17.20 -16.90
CA ASN A 96 -7.85 -18.65 -17.15
C ASN A 96 -7.68 -19.47 -15.86
N LYS A 97 -7.56 -18.79 -14.71
CA LYS A 97 -7.22 -19.37 -13.39
C LYS A 97 -5.78 -19.87 -13.31
N ASP A 98 -4.90 -19.39 -14.18
CA ASP A 98 -3.48 -19.68 -14.10
C ASP A 98 -2.80 -18.75 -13.09
N PRO A 99 -1.86 -19.26 -12.26
CA PRO A 99 -1.14 -18.43 -11.30
C PRO A 99 -0.16 -17.51 -12.02
N ILE A 100 -0.28 -16.21 -11.77
CA ILE A 100 0.61 -15.18 -12.29
C ILE A 100 1.20 -14.35 -11.14
N THR A 101 2.39 -13.80 -11.38
CA THR A 101 3.01 -12.79 -10.50
C THR A 101 3.12 -11.49 -11.27
N VAL A 102 2.60 -10.40 -10.71
CA VAL A 102 2.81 -9.04 -11.23
C VAL A 102 3.71 -8.26 -10.29
N ALA A 103 4.60 -7.44 -10.86
CA ALA A 103 5.51 -6.58 -10.12
C ALA A 103 5.08 -5.11 -10.23
N VAL A 104 5.18 -4.40 -9.12
CA VAL A 104 4.81 -2.99 -9.01
C VAL A 104 5.85 -2.28 -8.15
N GLU A 105 6.37 -1.17 -8.64
CA GLU A 105 7.24 -0.27 -7.88
C GLU A 105 6.37 0.60 -6.97
N GLU A 106 6.60 0.53 -5.65
CA GLU A 106 5.87 1.32 -4.67
C GLU A 106 6.83 2.17 -3.84
N THR A 107 6.48 3.44 -3.67
CA THR A 107 7.07 4.34 -2.68
C THR A 107 5.97 4.80 -1.75
N ARG A 108 6.11 4.57 -0.44
CA ARG A 108 5.14 4.97 0.57
C ARG A 108 5.80 5.89 1.59
N VAL A 109 5.14 7.00 1.89
CA VAL A 109 5.51 7.91 2.96
C VAL A 109 4.60 7.66 4.15
N TRP A 110 5.23 7.60 5.31
CA TRP A 110 4.62 7.41 6.61
C TRP A 110 4.94 8.60 7.50
N GLN A 111 3.97 9.04 8.28
CA GLN A 111 4.15 10.06 9.32
C GLN A 111 3.79 9.48 10.67
N LYS A 112 4.63 9.69 11.68
CA LYS A 112 4.36 9.32 13.07
C LYS A 112 3.39 10.34 13.65
N GLN A 113 2.18 9.90 13.98
CA GLN A 113 1.15 10.71 14.62
C GLN A 113 0.87 10.12 16.00
N GLY A 114 1.44 10.74 17.03
CA GLY A 114 1.46 10.16 18.37
C GLY A 114 2.33 8.90 18.42
N LYS A 115 1.68 7.74 18.61
CA LYS A 115 2.38 6.44 18.68
C LYS A 115 2.30 5.64 17.38
N ASP A 116 1.44 6.06 16.45
CA ASP A 116 1.13 5.29 15.25
C ASP A 116 1.80 5.89 14.02
N TRP A 117 2.24 5.03 13.11
CA TRP A 117 2.65 5.44 11.77
C TRP A 117 1.43 5.46 10.85
N LYS A 118 1.14 6.63 10.28
CA LYS A 118 0.05 6.86 9.34
C LYS A 118 0.57 6.97 7.93
N HIS A 119 -0.09 6.29 7.01
CA HIS A 119 0.22 6.37 5.60
C HIS A 119 -0.31 7.69 5.04
N VAL A 120 0.58 8.58 4.60
CA VAL A 120 0.22 9.94 4.19
C VAL A 120 0.36 10.19 2.69
N HIS A 121 1.19 9.41 2.01
CA HIS A 121 1.39 9.55 0.58
C HIS A 121 1.94 8.27 -0.07
N PHE A 122 1.54 7.95 -1.30
CA PHE A 122 2.23 6.92 -2.09
C PHE A 122 2.30 7.17 -3.59
N HIS A 123 3.34 6.62 -4.19
CA HIS A 123 3.44 6.41 -5.63
C HIS A 123 3.41 4.91 -5.93
N ARG A 124 2.68 4.53 -6.99
CA ARG A 124 2.59 3.16 -7.47
C ARG A 124 2.75 3.12 -8.98
N ASN A 125 3.78 2.43 -9.48
CA ASN A 125 4.05 2.29 -10.92
C ASN A 125 4.18 0.81 -11.30
N PRO A 126 3.47 0.31 -12.32
CA PRO A 126 3.70 -1.02 -12.86
C PRO A 126 5.12 -1.14 -13.44
N CYS A 127 5.75 -2.30 -13.25
CA CYS A 127 6.99 -2.66 -13.95
C CYS A 127 6.72 -3.07 -15.41
#